data_AF-A0A9E3SDD3-F1
#
_entry.id   AF-A0A9E3SDD3-F1
#
_cell.length_a   1.000
_cell.length_b   1.000
_cell.length_c   1.000
_cell.angle_alpha   90.00
_cell.angle_beta   90.00
_cell.angle_gamma   90.00
#
_symmetry.space_group_name_H-M   'P 1'
#
loop_
_entity.id
_entity.type
_entity.pdbx_description
1 polymer ?
#
loop_
_entity_poly.entity_id
_entity_poly.type
_entity_poly.pdbx_seq_one_letter_code
_entity_poly.pdbx_strand_id
1 'polypeptide(L)'
;RINRELDADFQLDNFYHKETYDANTGLAESFLISKKAMLVNLGGLGESIDFQVGESIFMERSQKYDLSMIEALALESGFKQQKYFFDKRKWFVNALWTVDK
;
A
#
# COMPACT_ATOMS: atom_id res chain seq x y z
N ARG A 1 -3.73 4.61 -15.85
CA ARG A 1 -5.20 4.50 -15.71
C ARG A 1 -5.83 5.88 -15.58
N ILE A 2 -5.38 6.70 -14.63
CA ILE A 2 -5.86 8.08 -14.42
C ILE A 2 -5.89 8.89 -15.72
N ASN A 3 -4.83 8.89 -16.54
CA ASN A 3 -4.86 9.58 -17.85
C ASN A 3 -6.03 9.22 -18.73
N ARG A 4 -6.38 7.93 -18.79
CA ARG A 4 -7.46 7.43 -19.63
C ARG A 4 -8.84 7.66 -19.01
N GLU A 5 -8.96 7.46 -17.70
CA GLU A 5 -10.25 7.44 -16.99
C GLU A 5 -10.70 8.85 -16.55
N LEU A 6 -9.76 9.77 -16.34
CA LEU A 6 -10.02 11.16 -15.90
C LEU A 6 -9.54 12.20 -16.91
N ASP A 7 -9.26 11.80 -18.15
CA ASP A 7 -8.69 12.68 -19.20
C ASP A 7 -7.51 13.51 -18.68
N ALA A 8 -6.58 12.83 -18.01
CA ALA A 8 -5.43 13.46 -17.38
C ALA A 8 -4.16 13.30 -18.22
N ASP A 9 -3.16 14.13 -17.96
CA ASP A 9 -1.94 14.22 -18.78
C ASP A 9 -0.64 13.84 -18.06
N PHE A 10 -0.71 12.98 -17.02
CA PHE A 10 0.48 12.51 -16.31
C PHE A 10 1.53 11.96 -17.29
N GLN A 11 2.71 12.57 -17.30
CA GLN A 11 3.87 12.10 -18.04
C GLN A 11 4.66 11.14 -17.15
N LEU A 12 4.47 9.84 -17.31
CA LEU A 12 4.96 8.81 -16.39
C LEU A 12 6.49 8.85 -16.19
N ASP A 13 7.24 9.22 -17.23
CA ASP A 13 8.70 9.33 -17.17
C ASP A 13 9.20 10.45 -16.22
N ASN A 14 8.32 11.39 -15.85
CA ASN A 14 8.63 12.43 -14.85
C ASN A 14 8.48 11.93 -13.41
N PHE A 15 8.14 10.66 -13.18
CA PHE A 15 8.07 10.06 -11.85
C PHE A 15 9.05 8.89 -11.73
N TYR A 16 9.50 8.60 -10.52
CA TYR A 16 10.17 7.34 -10.20
C TYR A 16 9.52 6.68 -8.98
N HIS A 17 9.58 5.36 -8.94
CA HIS A 17 9.08 4.57 -7.83
C HIS A 17 10.08 4.59 -6.67
N LYS A 18 9.58 4.76 -5.45
CA LYS A 18 10.35 4.65 -4.22
C LYS A 18 9.60 3.78 -3.23
N GLU A 19 10.28 2.75 -2.75
CA GLU A 19 9.81 1.86 -1.70
C GLU A 19 10.56 2.06 -0.39
N THR A 20 9.86 1.85 0.73
CA THR A 20 10.44 1.85 2.07
C THR A 20 9.95 0.62 2.83
N TYR A 21 10.80 0.07 3.69
CA TYR A 21 10.44 -1.02 4.60
C TYR A 21 10.98 -0.72 5.99
N ASP A 22 10.10 -0.67 6.97
CA ASP A 22 10.47 -0.62 8.38
C ASP A 22 10.41 -2.03 8.96
N ALA A 23 11.58 -2.59 9.27
CA ALA A 23 11.71 -3.94 9.81
C ALA A 23 11.17 -4.08 11.24
N ASN A 24 11.07 -2.99 12.01
CA ASN A 24 10.55 -3.04 13.38
C ASN A 24 9.03 -3.17 13.40
N THR A 25 8.36 -2.49 12.47
CA THR A 25 6.90 -2.50 12.37
C THR A 25 6.38 -3.49 11.32
N GLY A 26 7.24 -3.96 10.42
CA GLY A 26 6.85 -4.79 9.27
C GLY A 26 6.17 -3.99 8.15
N LEU A 27 6.20 -2.67 8.21
CA LEU A 27 5.48 -1.80 7.29
C LEU A 27 6.27 -1.60 5.99
N ALA A 28 5.72 -2.06 4.86
CA ALA A 28 6.20 -1.69 3.54
C ALA A 28 5.31 -0.61 2.93
N GLU A 29 5.90 0.46 2.41
CA GLU A 29 5.19 1.56 1.75
C GLU A 29 5.82 1.86 0.39
N SER A 30 5.01 2.34 -0.54
CA SER A 30 5.46 2.75 -1.87
C SER A 30 4.95 4.14 -2.24
N PHE A 31 5.76 4.84 -3.03
CA PHE A 31 5.53 6.20 -3.44
C PHE A 31 5.92 6.39 -4.91
N LEU A 32 5.25 7.31 -5.58
CA LEU A 32 5.76 7.93 -6.80
C LEU A 32 6.36 9.28 -6.44
N ILE A 33 7.60 9.51 -6.86
CA ILE A 33 8.30 10.76 -6.58
C ILE A 33 8.45 11.54 -7.87
N SER A 34 8.02 12.79 -7.83
CA SER A 34 8.19 13.74 -8.92
C SER A 34 9.68 14.04 -9.17
N LYS A 35 10.14 13.90 -10.42
CA LYS A 35 11.51 14.24 -10.84
C LYS A 35 11.70 15.73 -11.10
N LYS A 36 10.62 16.48 -11.34
CA LYS A 36 10.66 17.89 -11.73
C LYS A 36 9.37 18.61 -11.35
N ALA A 37 9.43 19.93 -11.22
CA ALA A 37 8.22 20.71 -11.08
C ALA A 37 7.36 20.57 -12.35
N MET A 38 6.06 20.31 -12.19
CA MET A 38 5.13 20.13 -13.30
C MET A 38 3.68 20.38 -12.87
N LEU A 39 2.88 20.87 -13.81
CA LEU A 39 1.43 20.93 -13.68
C LEU A 39 0.84 19.72 -14.40
N VAL A 40 -0.01 18.96 -13.72
CA VAL A 40 -0.80 17.87 -14.30
C VAL A 40 -2.24 18.31 -14.38
N ASN A 41 -2.82 18.26 -15.57
CA ASN A 41 -4.22 18.57 -15.79
C ASN A 41 -5.06 17.31 -15.62
N LEU A 42 -6.22 17.46 -14.99
CA LEU A 42 -7.26 16.45 -14.84
C LEU A 42 -8.47 16.92 -15.67
N GLY A 43 -8.40 16.74 -16.99
CA GLY A 43 -9.39 17.28 -17.94
C GLY A 43 -10.83 16.87 -17.62
N GLY A 44 -11.04 15.64 -17.17
CA GLY A 44 -12.34 15.12 -16.77
C GLY A 44 -12.94 15.81 -15.53
N LEU A 45 -12.12 16.54 -14.77
CA LEU A 45 -12.53 17.30 -13.59
C LEU A 45 -12.42 18.83 -13.78
N GLY A 46 -11.75 19.29 -14.84
CA GLY A 46 -11.46 20.71 -15.04
C GLY A 46 -10.49 21.28 -13.99
N GLU A 47 -9.68 20.42 -13.38
CA GLU A 47 -8.73 20.78 -12.32
C GLU A 47 -7.28 20.55 -12.74
N SER A 48 -6.35 21.10 -11.97
CA SER A 48 -4.91 20.90 -12.16
C SER A 48 -4.21 20.72 -10.83
N ILE A 49 -3.21 19.84 -10.80
CA ILE A 49 -2.35 19.59 -9.64
C ILE A 49 -0.94 20.08 -9.97
N ASP A 50 -0.41 20.97 -9.14
CA ASP A 50 0.99 21.39 -9.19
C ASP A 50 1.84 20.43 -8.35
N PHE A 51 2.86 19.84 -8.97
CA PHE A 51 3.87 19.04 -8.31
C PHE A 51 5.18 19.79 -8.25
N GLN A 52 5.83 19.78 -7.09
CA GLN A 52 7.20 20.23 -6.91
C GLN A 52 8.22 19.11 -7.21
N VAL A 53 9.50 19.48 -7.41
CA VAL A 53 10.60 18.51 -7.43
C VAL A 53 10.62 17.71 -6.13
N GLY A 54 10.69 16.39 -6.23
CA GLY A 54 10.79 15.51 -5.07
C GLY A 54 9.49 15.30 -4.31
N GLU A 55 8.39 15.94 -4.73
CA GLU A 55 7.08 15.73 -4.13
C GLU A 55 6.63 14.28 -4.32
N SER A 56 6.09 13.69 -3.25
CA SER A 56 5.71 12.29 -3.20
C SER A 56 4.21 12.10 -3.25
N ILE A 57 3.76 11.19 -4.11
CA ILE A 57 2.42 10.62 -4.07
C ILE A 57 2.50 9.27 -3.35
N PHE A 58 1.81 9.13 -2.23
CA PHE A 58 1.67 7.83 -1.56
C PHE A 58 0.84 6.88 -2.43
N MET A 59 1.34 5.67 -2.64
CA MET A 59 0.69 4.66 -3.48
C MET A 59 0.04 3.56 -2.63
N GLU A 60 0.84 2.85 -1.83
CA GLU A 60 0.39 1.67 -1.11
C GLU A 60 1.05 1.55 0.25
N ARG A 61 0.30 0.92 1.17
CA ARG A 61 0.79 0.35 2.41
C ARG A 61 0.54 -1.16 2.41
N SER A 62 1.60 -1.94 2.61
CA SER A 62 1.57 -3.40 2.70
C SER A 62 2.17 -3.86 4.02
N GLN A 63 1.32 -4.01 5.04
CA GLN A 63 1.72 -4.48 6.36
C GLN A 63 2.12 -5.96 6.30
N LYS A 64 3.31 -6.28 6.83
CA LYS A 64 3.74 -7.67 7.07
C LYS A 64 3.42 -8.02 8.51
N TYR A 65 2.90 -9.22 8.71
CA TYR A 65 2.47 -9.69 10.01
C TYR A 65 3.29 -10.91 10.42
N ASP A 66 3.78 -10.90 11.66
CA ASP A 66 4.20 -12.13 12.32
C ASP A 66 3.01 -12.82 13.00
N LEU A 67 3.25 -14.00 13.58
CA LEU A 67 2.20 -14.77 14.24
C LEU A 67 1.61 -14.06 15.45
N SER A 68 2.42 -13.33 16.23
CA SER A 68 1.94 -12.62 17.41
C SER A 68 0.98 -11.49 17.04
N MET A 69 1.27 -10.77 15.95
CA MET A 69 0.38 -9.74 15.41
C MET A 69 -0.92 -10.33 14.87
N ILE A 70 -0.85 -11.51 14.22
CA ILE A 70 -2.04 -12.22 13.72
C ILE A 70 -2.92 -12.68 14.88
N GLU A 71 -2.33 -13.22 15.96
CA GLU A 71 -3.06 -13.63 17.16
C GLU A 71 -3.70 -12.47 17.89
N ALA A 72 -2.97 -11.36 18.04
CA ALA A 72 -3.49 -10.13 18.63
C ALA A 72 -4.68 -9.60 17.81
N LEU A 73 -4.56 -9.54 16.48
CA LEU A 73 -5.63 -9.10 15.60
C LEU A 73 -6.88 -10.00 15.70
N ALA A 74 -6.68 -11.32 15.82
CA ALA A 74 -7.78 -12.25 16.04
C ALA A 74 -8.53 -11.94 17.34
N LEU A 75 -7.79 -11.81 18.44
CA LEU A 75 -8.32 -11.55 19.78
C LEU A 75 -9.06 -10.20 19.85
N GLU A 76 -8.45 -9.14 19.33
CA GLU A 76 -9.04 -7.79 19.28
C GLU A 76 -10.32 -7.76 18.44
N SER A 77 -10.39 -8.62 17.42
CA SER A 77 -11.58 -8.77 16.57
C SER A 77 -12.63 -9.73 17.15
N GLY A 78 -12.44 -10.26 18.36
CA GLY A 78 -13.36 -11.18 19.03
C GLY A 78 -13.29 -12.63 18.53
N PHE A 79 -12.27 -12.98 17.75
CA PHE A 79 -12.02 -14.33 17.28
C PHE A 79 -10.96 -15.03 18.13
N LYS A 80 -10.93 -16.35 18.02
CA LYS A 80 -9.88 -17.22 18.54
C LYS A 80 -9.09 -17.80 17.38
N GLN A 81 -7.77 -17.77 17.49
CA GLN A 81 -6.91 -18.54 16.58
C GLN A 81 -7.23 -20.02 16.73
N GLN A 82 -7.39 -20.73 15.61
CA GLN A 82 -7.56 -22.19 15.61
C GLN A 82 -6.42 -22.94 14.91
N LYS A 83 -5.98 -22.45 13.73
CA LYS A 83 -4.97 -23.16 12.93
C LYS A 83 -4.23 -22.24 11.97
N TYR A 84 -2.98 -22.60 11.68
CA TYR A 84 -2.18 -22.00 10.62
C TYR A 84 -1.90 -22.98 9.48
N PHE A 85 -1.93 -22.46 8.26
CA PHE A 85 -1.53 -23.15 7.05
C PHE A 85 -0.41 -22.36 6.38
N PHE A 86 0.81 -22.88 6.49
CA PHE A 86 2.00 -22.25 5.92
C PHE A 86 2.31 -22.78 4.52
N ASP A 87 2.96 -21.96 3.71
CA ASP A 87 3.70 -22.45 2.55
C ASP A 87 4.96 -23.26 3.00
N LYS A 88 5.64 -23.93 2.06
CA LYS A 88 6.80 -24.77 2.37
C LYS A 88 7.95 -24.02 3.04
N ARG A 89 8.11 -22.72 2.74
CA ARG A 89 9.19 -21.87 3.29
C ARG A 89 8.74 -21.09 4.52
N LYS A 90 7.46 -21.17 4.90
CA LYS A 90 6.85 -20.41 6.01
C LYS A 90 7.01 -18.89 5.87
N TRP A 91 6.98 -18.38 4.64
CA TRP A 91 6.96 -16.94 4.34
C TRP A 91 5.54 -16.39 4.24
N PHE A 92 4.55 -17.27 4.06
CA PHE A 92 3.14 -16.90 4.01
C PHE A 92 2.31 -17.84 4.88
N VAL A 93 1.26 -17.30 5.48
CA VAL A 93 0.33 -18.05 6.32
C VAL A 93 -1.11 -17.67 6.01
N ASN A 94 -1.96 -18.68 5.86
CA ASN A 94 -3.40 -18.53 6.01
C ASN A 94 -3.77 -18.93 7.44
N ALA A 95 -4.39 -18.01 8.19
CA ALA A 95 -4.84 -18.27 9.55
C ALA A 95 -6.35 -18.55 9.56
N LEU A 96 -6.74 -19.68 10.16
CA LEU A 96 -8.13 -20.00 10.45
C LEU A 96 -8.47 -19.51 11.85
N TRP A 97 -9.46 -18.65 11.94
CA TRP A 97 -10.01 -18.16 13.19
C TRP A 97 -11.47 -18.58 13.35
N THR A 98 -11.91 -18.75 14.59
CA THR A 98 -13.29 -19.09 14.93
C THR A 98 -13.84 -18.11 15.95
N VAL A 99 -15.14 -17.88 15.92
CA VAL A 99 -15.86 -17.14 16.96
C VAL A 99 -16.81 -18.11 17.64
N ASP A 100 -16.82 -18.10 18.98
CA ASP A 100 -17.80 -18.88 19.73
C ASP A 100 -19.16 -18.19 19.58
N LYS A 101 -20.18 -18.95 19.18
CA LYS A 101 -21.57 -18.46 19.11
C LYS A 101 -22.26 -18.59 20.45
#